data_AF-A0A941DZ33-F1
#
_entry.id   AF-A0A941DZ33-F1
#
_cell.length_a   1.000
_cell.length_b   1.000
_cell.length_c   1.000
_cell.angle_alpha   90.00
_cell.angle_beta   90.00
_cell.angle_gamma   90.00
#
_symmetry.space_group_name_H-M   'P 1'
#
loop_
_entity.id
_entity.type
_entity.pdbx_description
1 polymer ?
#
loop_
_entity_poly.entity_id
_entity_poly.type
_entity_poly.pdbx_seq_one_letter_code
_entity_poly.pdbx_strand_id
1 'polypeptide(L)'
;MQTKISQEFQDKLAGQEAEQILRQCVHCGMCNATCPTYQLLGDELDGPRGRIYLIKQVLEGQTPTQRTQTHLDRCLTCRSCETTCPSGVKYGRLLEIGREIVEKKVGRKWTQKIVRAVLKTGLSNPRLFQHALSWGRQLQVVLPERLSKKIPVREVKTSYPETKHTKQVILLDGCVQGSLAPNINAATARVLDRFQIQSRVVPEAGCCGAIRLHLSDIDTARENARRNIDAWWPLIGNETVQEESISHILMTASGCGVMVKDYGNLLAHDDVYASKAKKISEMTLDLSEFLLIQFSNQRLQFQARLTESIVWHAPCSLQHGQAIKGKVESIFHQLGVVLQSCQDSHLCCGSAGTYSILQSDLARRLRDNKLSNLLAANPDRIVSANMACQLHLASGTSKPVVHWIEVLDQALQTKNLTITSVALEGKSEMMLEPVIPAAMVSTDRSEEKTSALPGPLSLTQQVEDTEPIQHSISKKSSSARRKKTIQEPNSKSAMQATASLENKESHAKGGGKTQSLSKGKNKSKPSPKQVTEMSEQASLTKKNRSSRSKKS
;
A
#
# COMPACT_ATOMS: atom_id res chain seq x y z
N MET A 1 9.62 23.80 9.85
CA MET A 1 10.83 23.51 10.65
C MET A 1 12.03 24.28 10.09
N GLN A 2 12.97 24.75 10.93
CA GLN A 2 14.25 25.30 10.48
C GLN A 2 15.24 24.18 10.13
N THR A 3 15.99 24.34 9.05
CA THR A 3 17.00 23.41 8.54
C THR A 3 18.30 24.14 8.24
N LYS A 4 19.44 23.49 8.49
CA LYS A 4 20.78 23.95 8.07
C LYS A 4 21.48 22.85 7.28
N ILE A 5 21.06 22.66 6.03
CA ILE A 5 21.63 21.67 5.12
C ILE A 5 23.15 21.85 5.03
N SER A 6 23.88 20.74 5.13
CA SER A 6 25.34 20.75 5.03
C SER A 6 25.79 20.90 3.57
N GLN A 7 27.00 21.44 3.38
CA GLN A 7 27.60 21.69 2.06
C GLN A 7 27.69 20.45 1.17
N GLU A 8 27.67 19.24 1.76
CA GLU A 8 27.58 17.97 1.00
C GLU A 8 26.29 17.84 0.18
N PHE A 9 25.19 18.49 0.58
CA PHE A 9 23.87 18.33 -0.02
C PHE A 9 23.25 19.62 -0.57
N GLN A 10 23.81 20.79 -0.25
CA GLN A 10 23.26 22.10 -0.62
C GLN A 10 23.07 22.28 -2.13
N ASP A 11 24.05 21.84 -2.92
CA ASP A 11 24.05 21.96 -4.39
C ASP A 11 23.47 20.71 -5.09
N LYS A 12 22.83 19.79 -4.35
CA LYS A 12 22.23 18.57 -4.88
C LYS A 12 20.71 18.67 -4.87
N LEU A 13 20.07 18.35 -6.00
CA LEU A 13 18.61 18.33 -6.15
C LEU A 13 17.90 17.58 -5.00
N ALA A 14 18.41 16.42 -4.60
CA ALA A 14 17.85 15.63 -3.49
C ALA A 14 18.00 16.31 -2.10
N GLY A 15 19.01 17.15 -1.90
CA GLY A 15 19.15 17.96 -0.68
C GLY A 15 18.18 19.13 -0.64
N GLN A 16 18.01 19.81 -1.77
CA GLN A 16 17.07 20.93 -1.95
C GLN A 16 15.62 20.45 -1.83
N GLU A 17 15.26 19.34 -2.49
CA GLU A 17 13.95 18.69 -2.36
C GLU A 17 13.68 18.25 -0.91
N ALA A 18 14.65 17.63 -0.25
CA ALA A 18 14.52 17.25 1.15
C ALA A 18 14.34 18.49 2.06
N GLU A 19 15.05 19.59 1.83
CA GLU A 19 14.85 20.83 2.58
C GLU A 19 13.43 21.40 2.42
N GLN A 20 12.89 21.43 1.20
CA GLN A 20 11.51 21.88 0.96
C GLN A 20 10.49 21.04 1.76
N ILE A 21 10.63 19.71 1.72
CA ILE A 21 9.75 18.78 2.46
C ILE A 21 9.95 18.90 3.98
N LEU A 22 11.18 19.11 4.45
CA LEU A 22 11.50 19.31 5.86
C LEU A 22 10.90 20.62 6.39
N ARG A 23 10.98 21.71 5.62
CA ARG A 23 10.48 23.04 6.03
C ARG A 23 8.96 23.03 6.26
N GLN A 24 8.21 22.27 5.47
CA GLN A 24 6.75 22.04 5.65
C GLN A 24 6.37 21.44 7.02
N CYS A 25 7.29 20.74 7.72
CA CYS A 25 6.96 20.08 8.98
C CYS A 25 6.75 21.08 10.14
N VAL A 26 5.58 21.00 10.79
CA VAL A 26 5.20 21.77 11.99
C VAL A 26 5.20 20.95 13.30
N HIS A 27 5.69 19.69 13.27
CA HIS A 27 5.88 18.80 14.42
C HIS A 27 4.65 18.43 15.27
N CYS A 28 3.42 18.76 14.82
CA CYS A 28 2.14 18.53 15.50
C CYS A 28 1.83 17.08 15.93
N GLY A 29 2.60 16.08 15.45
CA GLY A 29 2.53 14.70 15.94
C GLY A 29 1.36 13.86 15.42
N MET A 30 0.38 14.43 14.71
CA MET A 30 -0.78 13.71 14.15
C MET A 30 -0.39 12.47 13.32
N CYS A 31 0.76 12.54 12.63
CA CYS A 31 1.29 11.43 11.85
C CYS A 31 1.76 10.21 12.67
N ASN A 32 2.02 10.35 13.98
CA ASN A 32 2.31 9.22 14.86
C ASN A 32 1.03 8.42 15.17
N ALA A 33 -0.12 9.08 15.29
CA ALA A 33 -1.41 8.44 15.60
C ALA A 33 -1.86 7.44 14.52
N THR A 34 -1.45 7.63 13.25
CA THR A 34 -1.73 6.73 12.12
C THR A 34 -0.50 5.94 11.64
N CYS A 35 0.59 5.92 12.41
CA CYS A 35 1.80 5.17 12.06
C CYS A 35 1.81 3.77 12.70
N PRO A 36 1.72 2.67 11.91
CA PRO A 36 1.59 1.33 12.46
C PRO A 36 2.79 0.86 13.29
N THR A 37 4.02 1.30 12.98
CA THR A 37 5.20 0.96 13.79
C THR A 37 5.31 1.76 15.08
N TYR A 38 4.83 3.01 15.11
CA TYR A 38 4.76 3.78 16.36
C TYR A 38 3.76 3.17 17.33
N GLN A 39 2.51 2.94 16.90
CA GLN A 39 1.47 2.31 17.71
C GLN A 39 1.89 0.96 18.31
N LEU A 40 2.72 0.20 17.60
CA LEU A 40 3.12 -1.17 17.95
C LEU A 40 4.38 -1.25 18.83
N LEU A 41 5.19 -0.18 18.89
CA LEU A 41 6.48 -0.13 19.59
C LEU A 41 6.55 0.94 20.69
N GLY A 42 5.77 2.01 20.61
CA GLY A 42 5.87 3.19 21.47
C GLY A 42 7.11 4.08 21.22
N ASP A 43 8.06 3.64 20.39
CA ASP A 43 9.29 4.36 20.07
C ASP A 43 9.04 5.48 19.05
N GLU A 44 9.25 6.74 19.47
CA GLU A 44 9.16 7.94 18.63
C GLU A 44 10.08 7.88 17.40
N LEU A 45 11.25 7.24 17.50
CA LEU A 45 12.16 7.03 16.37
C LEU A 45 11.57 6.07 15.33
N ASP A 46 10.61 5.24 15.71
CA ASP A 46 9.79 4.42 14.82
C ASP A 46 8.41 5.04 14.49
N GLY A 47 8.19 6.31 14.83
CA GLY A 47 7.16 7.18 14.24
C GLY A 47 7.68 8.02 13.06
N PRO A 48 6.81 8.67 12.26
CA PRO A 48 7.24 9.46 11.11
C PRO A 48 7.97 10.74 11.55
N ARG A 49 7.57 11.34 12.68
CA ARG A 49 8.20 12.55 13.24
C ARG A 49 9.64 12.29 13.71
N GLY A 50 9.90 11.20 14.43
CA GLY A 50 11.27 10.80 14.78
C GLY A 50 12.12 10.46 13.55
N ARG A 51 11.57 9.76 12.55
CA ARG A 51 12.29 9.50 11.28
C ARG A 51 12.58 10.77 10.49
N ILE A 52 11.67 11.75 10.43
CA ILE A 52 11.92 13.08 9.86
C ILE A 52 13.12 13.74 10.55
N TYR A 53 13.20 13.68 11.88
CA TYR A 53 14.31 14.27 12.63
C TYR A 53 15.64 13.54 12.38
N LEU A 54 15.63 12.20 12.31
CA LEU A 54 16.81 11.40 11.92
C LEU A 54 17.32 11.76 10.51
N ILE A 55 16.42 11.96 9.54
CA ILE A 55 16.79 12.34 8.17
C ILE A 55 17.34 13.77 8.13
N LYS A 56 16.72 14.70 8.86
CA LYS A 56 17.24 16.07 9.04
C LYS A 56 18.66 16.06 9.59
N GLN A 57 18.91 15.36 10.69
CA GLN A 57 20.24 15.29 11.30
C GLN A 57 21.31 14.86 10.28
N VAL A 58 21.02 13.86 9.46
CA VAL A 58 21.95 13.36 8.42
C VAL A 58 22.21 14.38 7.31
N LEU A 59 21.20 15.14 6.90
CA LEU A 59 21.33 16.22 5.91
C LEU A 59 22.08 17.45 6.48
N GLU A 60 21.95 17.70 7.78
CA GLU A 60 22.69 18.73 8.52
C GLU A 60 24.13 18.30 8.90
N GLY A 61 24.58 17.13 8.41
CA GLY A 61 25.96 16.65 8.52
C GLY A 61 26.25 15.64 9.63
N GLN A 62 25.26 15.25 10.44
CA GLN A 62 25.45 14.23 11.47
C GLN A 62 25.71 12.85 10.84
N THR A 63 26.69 12.11 11.37
CA THR A 63 27.04 10.78 10.85
C THR A 63 25.91 9.78 11.14
N PRO A 64 25.28 9.16 10.12
CA PRO A 64 24.27 8.14 10.33
C PRO A 64 24.87 6.87 10.94
N THR A 65 24.07 6.17 11.74
CA THR A 65 24.49 4.94 12.43
C THR A 65 23.65 3.73 12.00
N GLN A 66 24.07 2.53 12.42
CA GLN A 66 23.24 1.33 12.26
C GLN A 66 21.86 1.46 12.95
N ARG A 67 21.74 2.26 14.03
CA ARG A 67 20.46 2.59 14.67
C ARG A 67 19.60 3.48 13.76
N THR A 68 20.19 4.53 13.17
CA THR A 68 19.55 5.38 12.15
C THR A 68 18.99 4.53 11.01
N GLN A 69 19.82 3.65 10.42
CA GLN A 69 19.40 2.73 9.36
C GLN A 69 18.24 1.81 9.81
N THR A 70 18.32 1.26 11.03
CA THR A 70 17.28 0.34 11.56
C THR A 70 15.92 1.00 11.66
N HIS A 71 15.83 2.22 12.19
CA HIS A 71 14.56 2.94 12.29
C HIS A 71 14.01 3.33 10.90
N LEU A 72 14.87 3.70 9.94
CA LEU A 72 14.41 3.97 8.56
C LEU A 72 13.96 2.69 7.83
N ASP A 73 14.64 1.55 8.02
CA ASP A 73 14.25 0.24 7.45
C ASP A 73 12.91 -0.27 8.01
N ARG A 74 12.57 0.07 9.26
CA ARG A 74 11.31 -0.31 9.92
C ARG A 74 10.06 0.41 9.39
N CYS A 75 10.21 1.45 8.57
CA CYS A 75 9.06 2.10 7.95
C CYS A 75 8.45 1.28 6.81
N LEU A 76 7.13 1.07 6.82
CA LEU A 76 6.40 0.29 5.82
C LEU A 76 6.15 1.03 4.49
N THR A 77 6.60 2.29 4.35
CA THR A 77 6.28 3.15 3.19
C THR A 77 4.76 3.22 2.89
N CYS A 78 3.93 3.09 3.93
CA CYS A 78 2.47 2.97 3.80
C CYS A 78 1.72 4.31 3.63
N ARG A 79 2.43 5.44 3.71
CA ARG A 79 1.98 6.84 3.44
C ARG A 79 0.74 7.35 4.20
N SER A 80 0.15 6.56 5.11
CA SER A 80 -0.99 6.99 5.98
C SER A 80 -0.70 8.27 6.76
N CYS A 81 0.56 8.43 7.19
CA CYS A 81 1.09 9.63 7.81
C CYS A 81 1.04 10.91 6.94
N GLU A 82 1.07 10.79 5.61
CA GLU A 82 0.91 11.91 4.67
C GLU A 82 -0.55 12.29 4.53
N THR A 83 -1.45 11.30 4.39
CA THR A 83 -2.91 11.51 4.36
C THR A 83 -3.44 12.12 5.67
N THR A 84 -2.71 11.97 6.78
CA THR A 84 -3.04 12.56 8.09
C THR A 84 -2.31 13.88 8.34
N CYS A 85 -1.43 14.34 7.42
CA CYS A 85 -0.61 15.53 7.65
C CYS A 85 -1.34 16.80 7.19
N PRO A 86 -1.73 17.72 8.09
CA PRO A 86 -2.37 18.98 7.68
C PRO A 86 -1.41 19.92 6.93
N SER A 87 -0.10 19.66 6.98
CA SER A 87 0.95 20.45 6.31
C SER A 87 1.44 19.82 5.00
N GLY A 88 0.81 18.75 4.50
CA GLY A 88 1.13 18.16 3.20
C GLY A 88 2.52 17.55 3.05
N VAL A 89 3.23 17.27 4.15
CA VAL A 89 4.62 16.78 4.14
C VAL A 89 4.73 15.48 3.34
N LYS A 90 5.47 15.51 2.23
CA LYS A 90 5.73 14.37 1.32
C LYS A 90 6.69 13.33 1.93
N TYR A 91 6.27 12.73 3.04
CA TYR A 91 7.11 11.90 3.91
C TYR A 91 7.76 10.70 3.20
N GLY A 92 7.06 10.00 2.31
CA GLY A 92 7.62 8.87 1.56
C GLY A 92 8.84 9.27 0.72
N ARG A 93 8.77 10.43 0.06
CA ARG A 93 9.85 10.97 -0.77
C ARG A 93 11.08 11.38 0.06
N LEU A 94 10.85 12.06 1.19
CA LEU A 94 11.91 12.37 2.17
C LEU A 94 12.56 11.10 2.74
N LEU A 95 11.77 10.04 2.99
CA LEU A 95 12.26 8.76 3.46
C LEU A 95 13.10 8.00 2.41
N GLU A 96 12.80 8.13 1.12
CA GLU A 96 13.64 7.57 0.05
C GLU A 96 15.02 8.23 0.01
N ILE A 97 15.06 9.56 -0.03
CA ILE A 97 16.30 10.36 0.01
C ILE A 97 17.12 9.99 1.26
N GLY A 98 16.47 9.97 2.42
CA GLY A 98 17.09 9.58 3.68
C GLY A 98 17.62 8.14 3.68
N ARG A 99 16.86 7.18 3.12
CA ARG A 99 17.30 5.78 2.97
C ARG A 99 18.49 5.65 2.03
N GLU A 100 18.53 6.37 0.92
CA GLU A 100 19.64 6.32 -0.03
C GLU A 100 20.94 6.81 0.61
N ILE A 101 20.92 7.97 1.27
CA ILE A 101 22.09 8.55 1.95
C ILE A 101 22.57 7.63 3.08
N VAL A 102 21.65 7.07 3.87
CA VAL A 102 21.98 6.17 4.99
C VAL A 102 22.45 4.80 4.52
N GLU A 103 21.92 4.26 3.41
CA GLU A 103 22.44 3.03 2.78
C GLU A 103 23.89 3.22 2.31
N LYS A 104 24.18 4.35 1.65
CA LYS A 104 25.51 4.69 1.13
C LYS A 104 26.52 4.96 2.25
N LYS A 105 26.16 5.69 3.31
CA LYS A 105 27.08 6.06 4.42
C LYS A 105 27.28 4.96 5.47
N VAL A 106 26.26 4.17 5.80
CA VAL A 106 26.36 3.11 6.83
C VAL A 106 26.76 1.76 6.21
N GLY A 107 26.38 1.52 4.96
CA GLY A 107 26.53 0.20 4.33
C GLY A 107 25.66 -0.87 5.01
N ARG A 108 25.96 -2.14 4.73
CA ARG A 108 25.28 -3.31 5.30
C ARG A 108 26.21 -4.51 5.42
N LYS A 109 25.90 -5.43 6.34
CA LYS A 109 26.61 -6.70 6.51
C LYS A 109 26.46 -7.56 5.24
N TRP A 110 27.47 -8.39 4.93
CA TRP A 110 27.48 -9.19 3.70
C TRP A 110 26.26 -10.10 3.56
N THR A 111 25.77 -10.68 4.67
CA THR A 111 24.54 -11.49 4.71
C THR A 111 23.30 -10.68 4.28
N GLN A 112 23.17 -9.45 4.77
CA GLN A 112 22.08 -8.54 4.38
C GLN A 112 22.20 -8.12 2.90
N LYS A 113 23.42 -7.90 2.40
CA LYS A 113 23.67 -7.61 0.98
C LYS A 113 23.22 -8.77 0.09
N ILE A 114 23.56 -10.01 0.43
CA ILE A 114 23.12 -11.21 -0.31
C ILE A 114 21.61 -11.38 -0.24
N VAL A 115 20.99 -11.32 0.95
CA VAL A 115 19.53 -11.46 1.10
C VAL A 115 18.79 -10.38 0.29
N ARG A 116 19.22 -9.11 0.35
CA ARG A 116 18.64 -8.05 -0.47
C ARG A 116 18.89 -8.30 -1.96
N ALA A 117 20.07 -8.71 -2.39
CA ALA A 117 20.33 -9.03 -3.81
C ALA A 117 19.43 -10.16 -4.34
N VAL A 118 19.23 -11.23 -3.56
CA VAL A 118 18.32 -12.35 -3.88
C VAL A 118 16.87 -11.86 -3.97
N LEU A 119 16.40 -11.02 -3.05
CA LEU A 119 15.05 -10.44 -3.12
C LEU A 119 14.90 -9.50 -4.33
N LYS A 120 15.86 -8.59 -4.55
CA LYS A 120 15.87 -7.63 -5.66
C LYS A 120 15.83 -8.32 -7.03
N THR A 121 16.66 -9.34 -7.25
CA THR A 121 16.75 -10.05 -8.54
C THR A 121 15.69 -11.15 -8.67
N GLY A 122 15.48 -11.95 -7.63
CA GLY A 122 14.53 -13.05 -7.62
C GLY A 122 13.07 -12.62 -7.75
N LEU A 123 12.63 -11.57 -7.05
CA LEU A 123 11.24 -11.11 -7.11
C LEU A 123 10.96 -10.11 -8.25
N SER A 124 11.97 -9.49 -8.85
CA SER A 124 11.80 -8.53 -9.96
C SER A 124 11.95 -9.15 -11.35
N ASN A 125 12.36 -10.42 -11.45
CA ASN A 125 12.46 -11.16 -12.70
C ASN A 125 11.35 -12.23 -12.74
N PRO A 126 10.27 -12.04 -13.55
CA PRO A 126 9.13 -12.95 -13.55
C PRO A 126 9.52 -14.40 -13.91
N ARG A 127 10.42 -14.58 -14.88
CA ARG A 127 10.87 -15.90 -15.33
C ARG A 127 11.63 -16.62 -14.22
N LEU A 128 12.60 -15.93 -13.59
CA LEU A 128 13.36 -16.48 -12.46
C LEU A 128 12.45 -16.84 -11.28
N PHE A 129 11.49 -15.96 -10.96
CA PHE A 129 10.51 -16.22 -9.90
C PHE A 129 9.64 -17.45 -10.21
N GLN A 130 9.09 -17.53 -11.42
CA GLN A 130 8.26 -18.65 -11.88
C GLN A 130 9.01 -19.98 -11.82
N HIS A 131 10.26 -20.02 -12.29
CA HIS A 131 11.11 -21.21 -12.20
C HIS A 131 11.40 -21.59 -10.74
N ALA A 132 11.84 -20.65 -9.90
CA ALA A 132 12.13 -20.90 -8.48
C ALA A 132 10.91 -21.42 -7.71
N LEU A 133 9.72 -20.88 -7.99
CA LEU A 133 8.45 -21.34 -7.44
C LEU A 133 8.06 -22.74 -7.95
N SER A 134 8.32 -23.05 -9.22
CA SER A 134 8.08 -24.39 -9.78
C SER A 134 8.95 -25.45 -9.12
N TRP A 135 10.26 -25.19 -9.00
CA TRP A 135 11.20 -26.05 -8.27
C TRP A 135 10.80 -26.17 -6.79
N GLY A 136 10.41 -25.08 -6.14
CA GLY A 136 9.90 -25.09 -4.77
C GLY A 136 8.69 -26.02 -4.60
N ARG A 137 7.67 -25.88 -5.46
CA ARG A 137 6.46 -26.73 -5.44
C ARG A 137 6.78 -28.21 -5.70
N GLN A 138 7.72 -28.53 -6.58
CA GLN A 138 8.17 -29.91 -6.81
C GLN A 138 8.91 -30.50 -5.58
N LEU A 139 9.74 -29.70 -4.92
CA LEU A 139 10.51 -30.12 -3.74
C LEU A 139 9.71 -30.03 -2.43
N GLN A 140 8.46 -29.52 -2.46
CA GLN A 140 7.66 -29.18 -1.27
C GLN A 140 7.42 -30.35 -0.30
N VAL A 141 7.48 -31.60 -0.80
CA VAL A 141 7.35 -32.85 -0.02
C VAL A 141 8.64 -33.18 0.77
N VAL A 142 9.81 -32.77 0.26
CA VAL A 142 11.14 -33.04 0.84
C VAL A 142 11.62 -31.86 1.71
N LEU A 143 11.10 -30.66 1.48
CA LEU A 143 11.46 -29.47 2.24
C LEU A 143 10.92 -29.52 3.68
N PRO A 144 11.70 -29.05 4.68
CA PRO A 144 11.22 -28.95 6.06
C PRO A 144 9.91 -28.16 6.17
N GLU A 145 9.03 -28.58 7.07
CA GLU A 145 7.68 -28.02 7.26
C GLU A 145 7.64 -26.48 7.31
N ARG A 146 8.62 -25.87 8.00
CA ARG A 146 8.80 -24.40 8.15
C ARG A 146 9.03 -23.65 6.82
N LEU A 147 9.46 -24.35 5.77
CA LEU A 147 9.66 -23.82 4.42
C LEU A 147 8.57 -24.33 3.47
N SER A 148 8.15 -25.59 3.60
CA SER A 148 7.01 -26.15 2.87
C SER A 148 5.73 -25.32 3.06
N LYS A 149 5.44 -24.88 4.30
CA LYS A 149 4.33 -23.95 4.63
C LYS A 149 4.48 -22.52 4.10
N LYS A 150 5.61 -22.15 3.48
CA LYS A 150 5.82 -20.85 2.83
C LYS A 150 5.64 -20.90 1.31
N ILE A 151 5.45 -22.08 0.73
CA ILE A 151 5.27 -22.26 -0.71
C ILE A 151 3.76 -22.20 -1.01
N PRO A 152 3.27 -21.16 -1.71
CA PRO A 152 1.85 -21.00 -1.98
C PRO A 152 1.36 -22.10 -2.94
N VAL A 153 0.17 -22.62 -2.63
CA VAL A 153 -0.54 -23.63 -3.44
C VAL A 153 -0.64 -23.16 -4.90
N ARG A 154 -0.65 -24.11 -5.84
CA ARG A 154 -0.85 -23.80 -7.26
C ARG A 154 -2.33 -23.54 -7.54
N GLU A 155 -2.68 -22.30 -7.86
CA GLU A 155 -3.98 -21.99 -8.45
C GLU A 155 -4.13 -22.66 -9.83
N VAL A 156 -5.36 -23.09 -10.13
CA VAL A 156 -5.78 -23.40 -11.51
C VAL A 156 -5.95 -22.08 -12.25
N LYS A 157 -5.34 -21.94 -13.44
CA LYS A 157 -5.53 -20.74 -14.27
C LYS A 157 -6.90 -20.82 -14.96
N THR A 158 -7.73 -19.81 -14.77
CA THR A 158 -8.96 -19.60 -15.54
C THR A 158 -8.66 -19.00 -16.92
N SER A 159 -9.58 -19.16 -17.87
CA SER A 159 -9.42 -18.68 -19.26
C SER A 159 -9.51 -17.17 -19.39
N TYR A 160 -8.78 -16.61 -20.35
CA TYR A 160 -9.01 -15.26 -20.85
C TYR A 160 -10.16 -15.29 -21.87
N PRO A 161 -10.89 -14.18 -22.07
CA PRO A 161 -11.83 -14.05 -23.18
C PRO A 161 -11.09 -14.10 -24.52
N GLU A 162 -11.69 -14.73 -25.52
CA GLU A 162 -11.16 -14.83 -26.89
C GLU A 162 -11.68 -13.70 -27.81
N THR A 163 -12.69 -12.96 -27.36
CA THR A 163 -13.26 -11.80 -28.04
C THR A 163 -12.20 -10.72 -28.28
N LYS A 164 -12.21 -10.11 -29.47
CA LYS A 164 -11.44 -8.91 -29.77
C LYS A 164 -12.33 -7.68 -29.69
N HIS A 165 -11.80 -6.57 -29.17
CA HIS A 165 -12.51 -5.30 -29.06
C HIS A 165 -11.65 -4.14 -29.55
N THR A 166 -12.24 -3.22 -30.29
CA THR A 166 -11.60 -2.00 -30.82
C THR A 166 -11.00 -1.13 -29.70
N LYS A 167 -11.69 -1.03 -28.56
CA LYS A 167 -11.22 -0.29 -27.39
C LYS A 167 -10.23 -1.15 -26.59
N GLN A 168 -8.98 -0.70 -26.50
CA GLN A 168 -7.92 -1.43 -25.79
C GLN A 168 -7.45 -0.69 -24.52
N VAL A 169 -6.91 -1.48 -23.58
CA VAL A 169 -6.18 -1.01 -22.40
C VAL A 169 -4.98 -1.92 -22.15
N ILE A 170 -3.84 -1.36 -21.72
CA ILE A 170 -2.70 -2.17 -21.31
C ILE A 170 -2.93 -2.69 -19.89
N LEU A 171 -2.66 -3.97 -19.66
CA LEU A 171 -2.69 -4.59 -18.34
C LEU A 171 -1.26 -5.01 -17.94
N LEU A 172 -0.78 -4.51 -16.80
CA LEU A 172 0.49 -4.93 -16.23
C LEU A 172 0.35 -6.31 -15.57
N ASP A 173 0.99 -7.35 -16.13
CA ASP A 173 0.92 -8.71 -15.55
C ASP A 173 1.57 -8.80 -14.16
N GLY A 174 2.63 -8.00 -13.94
CA GLY A 174 3.35 -7.87 -12.68
C GLY A 174 4.41 -8.94 -12.45
N CYS A 175 5.43 -8.64 -11.65
CA CYS A 175 6.59 -9.52 -11.49
C CYS A 175 6.35 -10.80 -10.67
N VAL A 176 5.44 -10.75 -9.69
CA VAL A 176 5.09 -11.88 -8.81
C VAL A 176 3.65 -12.35 -9.02
N GLN A 177 2.75 -11.46 -9.48
CA GLN A 177 1.31 -11.74 -9.55
C GLN A 177 0.96 -12.86 -10.53
N GLY A 178 1.41 -12.80 -11.80
CA GLY A 178 1.14 -13.85 -12.79
C GLY A 178 1.63 -15.27 -12.43
N SER A 179 2.47 -15.40 -11.39
CA SER A 179 2.94 -16.68 -10.83
C SER A 179 2.23 -17.12 -9.54
N LEU A 180 1.74 -16.18 -8.73
CA LEU A 180 1.10 -16.47 -7.43
C LEU A 180 -0.42 -16.39 -7.45
N ALA A 181 -0.99 -15.39 -8.11
CA ALA A 181 -2.43 -15.14 -8.22
C ALA A 181 -2.80 -14.80 -9.68
N PRO A 182 -2.59 -15.72 -10.64
CA PRO A 182 -2.82 -15.49 -12.06
C PRO A 182 -4.29 -15.15 -12.38
N ASN A 183 -5.23 -15.59 -11.55
CA ASN A 183 -6.66 -15.37 -11.77
C ASN A 183 -7.08 -13.91 -11.67
N ILE A 184 -6.32 -13.06 -10.97
CA ILE A 184 -6.57 -11.61 -10.90
C ILE A 184 -6.59 -10.99 -12.31
N ASN A 185 -5.61 -11.31 -13.14
CA ASN A 185 -5.49 -10.73 -14.49
C ASN A 185 -6.50 -11.35 -15.47
N ALA A 186 -6.81 -12.65 -15.32
CA ALA A 186 -7.83 -13.32 -16.14
C ALA A 186 -9.26 -12.84 -15.80
N ALA A 187 -9.59 -12.66 -14.51
CA ALA A 187 -10.84 -12.06 -14.06
C ALA A 187 -10.96 -10.59 -14.50
N THR A 188 -9.86 -9.83 -14.45
CA THR A 188 -9.81 -8.46 -15.00
C THR A 188 -10.15 -8.44 -16.49
N ALA A 189 -9.58 -9.36 -17.28
CA ALA A 189 -9.88 -9.48 -18.70
C ALA A 189 -11.36 -9.82 -18.97
N ARG A 190 -11.93 -10.80 -18.25
CA ARG A 190 -13.35 -11.18 -18.37
C ARG A 190 -14.30 -10.04 -17.97
N VAL A 191 -13.97 -9.28 -16.93
CA VAL A 191 -14.76 -8.10 -16.52
C VAL A 191 -14.71 -7.00 -17.58
N LEU A 192 -13.54 -6.73 -18.18
CA LEU A 192 -13.39 -5.74 -19.25
C LEU A 192 -14.08 -6.15 -20.56
N ASP A 193 -14.08 -7.44 -20.91
CA ASP A 193 -14.81 -8.00 -22.05
C ASP A 193 -16.33 -7.72 -21.97
N ARG A 194 -16.92 -7.79 -20.76
CA ARG A 194 -18.32 -7.37 -20.54
C ARG A 194 -18.60 -5.91 -20.92
N PHE A 195 -17.59 -5.03 -20.83
CA PHE A 195 -17.67 -3.63 -21.23
C PHE A 195 -17.30 -3.37 -22.71
N GLN A 196 -17.02 -4.44 -23.48
CA GLN A 196 -16.47 -4.38 -24.84
C GLN A 196 -15.09 -3.67 -24.89
N ILE A 197 -14.22 -4.03 -23.94
CA ILE A 197 -12.88 -3.48 -23.79
C ILE A 197 -11.87 -4.63 -23.68
N GLN A 198 -10.86 -4.64 -24.54
CA GLN A 198 -9.85 -5.70 -24.57
C GLN A 198 -8.61 -5.32 -23.73
N SER A 199 -8.27 -6.16 -22.77
CA SER A 199 -7.02 -6.03 -22.00
C SER A 199 -5.84 -6.65 -22.72
N ARG A 200 -4.80 -5.86 -22.99
CA ARG A 200 -3.56 -6.28 -23.67
C ARG A 200 -2.40 -6.35 -22.69
N VAL A 201 -1.81 -7.53 -22.51
CA VAL A 201 -0.53 -7.70 -21.79
C VAL A 201 0.61 -7.53 -22.80
N VAL A 202 1.67 -6.82 -22.40
CA VAL A 202 2.86 -6.56 -23.22
C VAL A 202 4.04 -7.37 -22.64
N PRO A 203 4.51 -8.44 -23.30
CA PRO A 203 5.56 -9.34 -22.76
C PRO A 203 6.93 -8.70 -22.50
N GLU A 204 7.20 -7.55 -23.13
CA GLU A 204 8.42 -6.76 -23.00
C GLU A 204 8.41 -5.91 -21.72
N ALA A 205 7.22 -5.62 -21.19
CA ALA A 205 7.01 -5.02 -19.87
C ALA A 205 7.24 -6.06 -18.75
N GLY A 206 7.39 -5.62 -17.50
CA GLY A 206 7.87 -6.51 -16.43
C GLY A 206 7.68 -5.95 -15.03
N CYS A 207 8.71 -6.01 -14.18
CA CYS A 207 8.61 -5.39 -12.84
C CYS A 207 8.38 -3.88 -12.97
N CYS A 208 7.45 -3.34 -12.19
CA CYS A 208 7.21 -1.90 -12.09
C CYS A 208 8.39 -1.14 -11.45
N GLY A 209 9.30 -1.84 -10.76
CA GLY A 209 10.45 -1.26 -10.05
C GLY A 209 10.23 -1.06 -8.54
N ALA A 210 9.00 -1.21 -8.03
CA ALA A 210 8.68 -0.97 -6.61
C ALA A 210 9.55 -1.76 -5.61
N ILE A 211 9.82 -3.03 -5.93
CA ILE A 211 10.66 -3.92 -5.10
C ILE A 211 12.12 -3.44 -5.05
N ARG A 212 12.61 -2.83 -6.15
CA ARG A 212 13.95 -2.23 -6.23
C ARG A 212 14.00 -0.94 -5.41
N LEU A 213 13.03 -0.04 -5.61
CA LEU A 213 12.91 1.22 -4.88
C LEU A 213 12.81 1.01 -3.36
N HIS A 214 11.93 0.11 -2.90
CA HIS A 214 11.79 -0.24 -1.48
C HIS A 214 13.05 -0.89 -0.86
N LEU A 215 13.97 -1.41 -1.68
CA LEU A 215 15.25 -1.97 -1.26
C LEU A 215 16.44 -1.03 -1.52
N SER A 216 16.18 0.27 -1.68
CA SER A 216 17.17 1.35 -1.89
C SER A 216 17.97 1.21 -3.21
N ASP A 217 17.38 0.57 -4.23
CA ASP A 217 18.00 0.28 -5.53
C ASP A 217 17.40 1.15 -6.63
N ILE A 218 17.52 2.47 -6.43
CA ILE A 218 16.80 3.50 -7.20
C ILE A 218 17.16 3.44 -8.69
N ASP A 219 18.43 3.20 -9.03
CA ASP A 219 18.87 3.26 -10.43
C ASP A 219 18.35 2.07 -11.24
N THR A 220 18.33 0.85 -10.68
CA THR A 220 17.61 -0.27 -11.32
C THR A 220 16.08 -0.13 -11.24
N ALA A 221 15.53 0.65 -10.29
CA ALA A 221 14.11 1.01 -10.35
C ALA A 221 13.82 1.96 -11.54
N ARG A 222 14.73 2.89 -11.86
CA ARG A 222 14.67 3.73 -13.07
C ARG A 222 14.82 2.90 -14.35
N GLU A 223 15.77 1.96 -14.41
CA GLU A 223 15.90 1.00 -15.52
C GLU A 223 14.61 0.18 -15.73
N ASN A 224 13.97 -0.24 -14.64
CA ASN A 224 12.68 -0.94 -14.69
C ASN A 224 11.57 -0.04 -15.25
N ALA A 225 11.55 1.24 -14.89
CA ALA A 225 10.61 2.23 -15.42
C ALA A 225 10.83 2.51 -16.91
N ARG A 226 12.07 2.85 -17.33
CA ARG A 226 12.45 3.08 -18.74
C ARG A 226 12.01 1.91 -19.63
N ARG A 227 12.42 0.68 -19.30
CA ARG A 227 12.04 -0.53 -20.06
C ARG A 227 10.53 -0.75 -20.16
N ASN A 228 9.75 -0.43 -19.12
CA ASN A 228 8.29 -0.51 -19.21
C ASN A 228 7.72 0.61 -20.11
N ILE A 229 8.27 1.83 -20.02
CA ILE A 229 7.93 2.93 -20.94
C ILE A 229 8.23 2.52 -22.39
N ASP A 230 9.41 1.99 -22.69
CA ASP A 230 9.78 1.57 -24.06
C ASP A 230 8.91 0.42 -24.60
N ALA A 231 8.45 -0.48 -23.73
CA ALA A 231 7.50 -1.52 -24.10
C ALA A 231 6.08 -0.98 -24.41
N TRP A 232 5.66 0.10 -23.75
CA TRP A 232 4.33 0.67 -23.89
C TRP A 232 4.25 1.81 -24.92
N TRP A 233 5.34 2.55 -25.13
CA TRP A 233 5.39 3.74 -25.98
C TRP A 233 4.95 3.50 -27.43
N PRO A 234 5.36 2.41 -28.12
CA PRO A 234 4.91 2.13 -29.49
C PRO A 234 3.40 1.89 -29.63
N LEU A 235 2.71 1.60 -28.53
CA LEU A 235 1.27 1.34 -28.49
C LEU A 235 0.44 2.55 -27.99
N ILE A 236 1.11 3.64 -27.61
CA ILE A 236 0.51 4.82 -26.97
C ILE A 236 0.88 6.13 -27.69
N GLY A 237 2.08 6.21 -28.26
CA GLY A 237 2.65 7.45 -28.83
C GLY A 237 2.32 7.71 -30.31
N ASN A 238 1.56 6.84 -30.98
CA ASN A 238 1.25 6.97 -32.40
C ASN A 238 -0.20 7.44 -32.62
N GLU A 239 -0.38 8.73 -32.86
CA GLU A 239 -1.69 9.35 -33.18
C GLU A 239 -2.33 8.81 -34.48
N THR A 240 -1.54 8.15 -35.31
CA THR A 240 -1.95 7.51 -36.58
C THR A 240 -2.67 6.16 -36.43
N VAL A 241 -2.69 5.54 -35.25
CA VAL A 241 -3.40 4.25 -35.03
C VAL A 241 -4.83 4.50 -34.52
N GLN A 242 -5.67 5.06 -35.38
CA GLN A 242 -7.05 5.44 -35.02
C GLN A 242 -7.97 4.23 -34.78
N GLU A 243 -7.66 3.06 -35.34
CA GLU A 243 -8.53 1.87 -35.32
C GLU A 243 -8.32 0.93 -34.11
N GLU A 244 -7.18 0.99 -33.40
CA GLU A 244 -6.91 0.21 -32.18
C GLU A 244 -6.41 1.12 -31.03
N SER A 245 -7.24 2.09 -30.62
CA SER A 245 -6.84 3.06 -29.60
C SER A 245 -6.68 2.43 -28.21
N ILE A 246 -5.44 2.42 -27.71
CA ILE A 246 -5.14 2.13 -26.30
C ILE A 246 -5.45 3.37 -25.47
N SER A 247 -6.50 3.29 -24.64
CA SER A 247 -6.95 4.43 -23.85
C SER A 247 -6.13 4.65 -22.56
N HIS A 248 -5.78 3.57 -21.86
CA HIS A 248 -5.20 3.63 -20.50
C HIS A 248 -4.28 2.44 -20.21
N ILE A 249 -3.47 2.58 -19.15
CA ILE A 249 -2.68 1.50 -18.53
C ILE A 249 -3.32 1.17 -17.18
N LEU A 250 -3.77 -0.06 -16.99
CA LEU A 250 -4.52 -0.49 -15.81
C LEU A 250 -3.67 -1.30 -14.83
N MET A 251 -3.84 -0.97 -13.55
CA MET A 251 -3.13 -1.58 -12.43
C MET A 251 -4.10 -2.39 -11.56
N THR A 252 -3.90 -3.71 -11.53
CA THR A 252 -4.63 -4.63 -10.63
C THR A 252 -4.01 -4.64 -9.24
N ALA A 253 -2.67 -4.75 -9.15
CA ALA A 253 -1.96 -4.57 -7.90
C ALA A 253 -1.79 -3.07 -7.59
N SER A 254 -2.56 -2.53 -6.65
CA SER A 254 -2.47 -1.11 -6.27
C SER A 254 -1.06 -0.67 -5.78
N GLY A 255 -0.21 -1.60 -5.34
CA GLY A 255 1.21 -1.33 -5.04
C GLY A 255 2.08 -1.07 -6.29
N CYS A 256 1.75 -1.70 -7.43
CA CYS A 256 2.31 -1.31 -8.73
C CYS A 256 1.75 0.03 -9.20
N GLY A 257 0.46 0.30 -8.92
CA GLY A 257 -0.20 1.57 -9.24
C GLY A 257 0.49 2.79 -8.63
N VAL A 258 0.91 2.72 -7.36
CA VAL A 258 1.74 3.78 -6.74
C VAL A 258 3.02 4.03 -7.54
N MET A 259 3.72 2.95 -7.90
CA MET A 259 5.03 3.03 -8.56
C MET A 259 4.95 3.58 -9.98
N VAL A 260 3.98 3.13 -10.78
CA VAL A 260 3.85 3.54 -12.20
C VAL A 260 3.30 4.96 -12.31
N LYS A 261 2.39 5.39 -11.42
CA LYS A 261 1.95 6.80 -11.32
C LYS A 261 3.04 7.75 -10.82
N ASP A 262 4.12 7.23 -10.22
CA ASP A 262 5.25 8.04 -9.75
C ASP A 262 6.42 8.06 -10.77
N TYR A 263 6.28 7.41 -11.94
CA TYR A 263 7.33 7.41 -12.98
C TYR A 263 7.72 8.83 -13.41
N GLY A 264 6.75 9.75 -13.50
CA GLY A 264 6.99 11.16 -13.81
C GLY A 264 7.88 11.88 -12.79
N ASN A 265 7.85 11.49 -11.51
CA ASN A 265 8.75 12.01 -10.48
C ASN A 265 10.11 11.28 -10.48
N LEU A 266 10.08 9.95 -10.56
CA LEU A 266 11.26 9.07 -10.55
C LEU A 266 12.26 9.37 -11.70
N LEU A 267 11.71 9.81 -12.84
CA LEU A 267 12.42 10.17 -14.08
C LEU A 267 12.29 11.68 -14.42
N ALA A 268 11.92 12.54 -13.46
CA ALA A 268 11.74 13.99 -13.70
C ALA A 268 13.01 14.71 -14.20
N HIS A 269 14.18 14.14 -13.95
CA HIS A 269 15.50 14.64 -14.34
C HIS A 269 16.20 13.69 -15.33
N ASP A 270 15.42 13.07 -16.22
CA ASP A 270 15.90 12.21 -17.30
C ASP A 270 15.47 12.83 -18.64
N ASP A 271 16.40 13.49 -19.33
CA ASP A 271 16.09 14.30 -20.52
C ASP A 271 15.44 13.50 -21.67
N VAL A 272 15.63 12.17 -21.69
CA VAL A 272 15.09 11.27 -22.72
C VAL A 272 13.73 10.67 -22.32
N TYR A 273 13.46 10.55 -21.02
CA TYR A 273 12.27 9.88 -20.50
C TYR A 273 11.30 10.76 -19.71
N ALA A 274 11.65 11.96 -19.24
CA ALA A 274 10.80 12.76 -18.34
C ALA A 274 9.40 13.02 -18.91
N SER A 275 9.31 13.44 -20.18
CA SER A 275 8.04 13.66 -20.89
C SER A 275 7.24 12.36 -21.06
N LYS A 276 7.90 11.27 -21.48
CA LYS A 276 7.29 9.94 -21.63
C LYS A 276 6.76 9.41 -20.30
N ALA A 277 7.56 9.53 -19.24
CA ALA A 277 7.27 9.06 -17.90
C ALA A 277 6.09 9.81 -17.27
N LYS A 278 6.01 11.13 -17.49
CA LYS A 278 4.84 11.95 -17.13
C LYS A 278 3.58 11.45 -17.86
N LYS A 279 3.60 11.31 -19.18
CA LYS A 279 2.46 10.83 -19.98
C LYS A 279 1.99 9.43 -19.57
N ILE A 280 2.93 8.51 -19.31
CA ILE A 280 2.66 7.15 -18.81
C ILE A 280 2.06 7.18 -17.39
N SER A 281 2.49 8.12 -16.53
CA SER A 281 1.91 8.31 -15.20
C SER A 281 0.46 8.81 -15.28
N GLU A 282 0.19 9.79 -16.16
CA GLU A 282 -1.14 10.36 -16.41
C GLU A 282 -2.13 9.35 -17.00
N MET A 283 -1.66 8.47 -17.89
CA MET A 283 -2.49 7.39 -18.49
C MET A 283 -2.65 6.16 -17.59
N THR A 284 -1.98 6.11 -16.43
CA THR A 284 -2.07 4.97 -15.51
C THR A 284 -3.20 5.14 -14.51
N LEU A 285 -4.14 4.19 -14.49
CA LEU A 285 -5.23 4.14 -13.54
C LEU A 285 -5.18 2.86 -12.69
N ASP A 286 -5.66 2.95 -11.45
CA ASP A 286 -6.06 1.74 -10.72
C ASP A 286 -7.35 1.19 -11.35
N LEU A 287 -7.49 -0.14 -11.42
CA LEU A 287 -8.65 -0.77 -12.05
C LEU A 287 -9.99 -0.31 -11.43
N SER A 288 -9.99 0.08 -10.14
CA SER A 288 -11.16 0.61 -9.45
C SER A 288 -11.63 1.98 -9.96
N GLU A 289 -10.74 2.76 -10.56
CA GLU A 289 -11.06 4.06 -11.15
C GLU A 289 -11.69 3.86 -12.53
N PHE A 290 -11.02 3.06 -13.36
CA PHE A 290 -11.45 2.79 -14.72
C PHE A 290 -12.82 2.11 -14.77
N LEU A 291 -13.06 1.10 -13.92
CA LEU A 291 -14.36 0.43 -13.89
C LEU A 291 -15.46 1.32 -13.30
N LEU A 292 -15.19 2.19 -12.32
CA LEU A 292 -16.22 3.11 -11.82
C LEU A 292 -16.71 4.07 -12.91
N ILE A 293 -15.85 4.46 -13.86
CA ILE A 293 -16.25 5.23 -15.05
C ILE A 293 -17.18 4.39 -15.94
N GLN A 294 -16.84 3.14 -16.26
CA GLN A 294 -17.67 2.29 -17.12
C GLN A 294 -19.04 1.98 -16.48
N PHE A 295 -19.08 1.73 -15.17
CA PHE A 295 -20.30 1.58 -14.36
C PHE A 295 -21.15 2.87 -14.30
N SER A 296 -20.53 4.05 -14.44
CA SER A 296 -21.26 5.33 -14.48
C SER A 296 -21.83 5.62 -15.87
N ASN A 297 -21.14 5.17 -16.92
CA ASN A 297 -21.53 5.39 -18.32
C ASN A 297 -22.53 4.35 -18.84
N GLN A 298 -22.65 3.19 -18.20
CA GLN A 298 -23.59 2.12 -18.55
C GLN A 298 -24.50 1.79 -17.36
N ARG A 299 -25.82 1.87 -17.52
CA ARG A 299 -26.79 1.56 -16.46
C ARG A 299 -26.97 0.04 -16.28
N LEU A 300 -25.94 -0.61 -15.74
CA LEU A 300 -25.92 -2.04 -15.43
C LEU A 300 -27.04 -2.41 -14.44
N GLN A 301 -27.90 -3.35 -14.83
CA GLN A 301 -28.96 -3.86 -13.95
C GLN A 301 -28.56 -5.23 -13.38
N PHE A 302 -28.08 -5.22 -12.13
CA PHE A 302 -27.67 -6.43 -11.43
C PHE A 302 -28.86 -7.11 -10.74
N GLN A 303 -29.28 -8.26 -11.25
CA GLN A 303 -30.26 -9.12 -10.56
C GLN A 303 -29.57 -10.18 -9.68
N ALA A 304 -28.27 -10.40 -9.86
CA ALA A 304 -27.47 -11.25 -8.99
C ALA A 304 -27.12 -10.53 -7.68
N ARG A 305 -27.68 -11.00 -6.56
CA ARG A 305 -27.22 -10.61 -5.21
C ARG A 305 -26.18 -11.61 -4.72
N LEU A 306 -24.98 -11.14 -4.38
CA LEU A 306 -24.08 -11.93 -3.53
C LEU A 306 -24.67 -11.94 -2.11
N THR A 307 -24.99 -13.12 -1.61
CA THR A 307 -25.56 -13.34 -0.26
C THR A 307 -24.50 -13.50 0.82
N GLU A 308 -23.23 -13.61 0.44
CA GLU A 308 -22.09 -13.76 1.35
C GLU A 308 -21.76 -12.45 2.09
N SER A 309 -21.30 -12.60 3.32
CA SER A 309 -20.77 -11.50 4.12
C SER A 309 -19.33 -11.18 3.71
N ILE A 310 -19.07 -9.94 3.29
CA ILE A 310 -17.76 -9.51 2.77
C ILE A 310 -17.20 -8.35 3.58
N VAL A 311 -15.97 -8.48 4.07
CA VAL A 311 -15.21 -7.35 4.64
C VAL A 311 -14.18 -6.82 3.64
N TRP A 312 -14.04 -5.50 3.57
CA TRP A 312 -13.13 -4.83 2.65
C TRP A 312 -11.82 -4.40 3.34
N HIS A 313 -10.71 -4.97 2.89
CA HIS A 313 -9.37 -4.48 3.22
C HIS A 313 -8.84 -3.58 2.09
N ALA A 314 -9.17 -2.30 2.17
CA ALA A 314 -8.56 -1.25 1.35
C ALA A 314 -7.03 -1.21 1.58
N PRO A 315 -6.17 -1.51 0.59
CA PRO A 315 -4.73 -1.49 0.78
C PRO A 315 -4.21 -0.08 1.06
N CYS A 316 -3.18 0.09 1.90
CA CYS A 316 -2.56 1.40 2.12
C CYS A 316 -1.94 1.99 0.83
N SER A 317 -1.50 1.13 -0.10
CA SER A 317 -1.07 1.54 -1.45
C SER A 317 -2.19 2.21 -2.25
N LEU A 318 -3.44 1.79 -2.06
CA LEU A 318 -4.62 2.41 -2.67
C LEU A 318 -5.00 3.70 -1.90
N GLN A 319 -5.33 3.57 -0.61
CA GLN A 319 -5.86 4.65 0.25
C GLN A 319 -4.94 5.87 0.42
N HIS A 320 -3.63 5.65 0.41
CA HIS A 320 -2.63 6.65 0.81
C HIS A 320 -1.54 6.82 -0.25
N GLY A 321 -1.12 5.73 -0.90
CA GLY A 321 -0.12 5.78 -1.97
C GLY A 321 -0.65 6.39 -3.26
N GLN A 322 -1.86 6.01 -3.67
CA GLN A 322 -2.58 6.58 -4.83
C GLN A 322 -3.69 7.57 -4.43
N ALA A 323 -3.93 7.79 -3.13
CA ALA A 323 -5.03 8.59 -2.58
C ALA A 323 -6.47 8.14 -2.97
N ILE A 324 -6.64 6.89 -3.43
CA ILE A 324 -7.93 6.34 -3.88
C ILE A 324 -8.69 5.72 -2.71
N LYS A 325 -9.94 6.15 -2.50
CA LYS A 325 -10.85 5.65 -1.46
C LYS A 325 -12.27 5.57 -2.03
N GLY A 326 -13.11 4.69 -1.51
CA GLY A 326 -14.55 4.65 -1.83
C GLY A 326 -14.91 4.10 -3.21
N LYS A 327 -13.98 3.94 -4.15
CA LYS A 327 -14.28 3.52 -5.53
C LYS A 327 -14.68 2.04 -5.64
N VAL A 328 -13.94 1.14 -4.99
CA VAL A 328 -14.28 -0.30 -4.93
C VAL A 328 -15.56 -0.50 -4.12
N GLU A 329 -15.72 0.27 -3.05
CA GLU A 329 -16.87 0.29 -2.16
C GLU A 329 -18.14 0.75 -2.90
N SER A 330 -18.03 1.75 -3.77
CA SER A 330 -19.12 2.23 -4.63
C SER A 330 -19.52 1.19 -5.67
N ILE A 331 -18.55 0.48 -6.27
CA ILE A 331 -18.83 -0.63 -7.20
C ILE A 331 -19.59 -1.74 -6.47
N PHE A 332 -19.15 -2.17 -5.29
CA PHE A 332 -19.87 -3.16 -4.48
C PHE A 332 -21.27 -2.70 -4.06
N HIS A 333 -21.44 -1.43 -3.68
CA HIS A 333 -22.76 -0.87 -3.36
C HIS A 333 -23.71 -0.89 -4.58
N GLN A 334 -23.22 -0.58 -5.78
CA GLN A 334 -24.01 -0.67 -7.02
C GLN A 334 -24.40 -2.12 -7.39
N LEU A 335 -23.58 -3.10 -7.00
CA LEU A 335 -23.89 -4.54 -7.08
C LEU A 335 -24.86 -5.03 -5.99
N GLY A 336 -25.35 -4.14 -5.10
CA GLY A 336 -26.19 -4.49 -3.96
C GLY A 336 -25.46 -5.22 -2.83
N VAL A 337 -24.13 -5.17 -2.80
CA VAL A 337 -23.28 -5.85 -1.80
C VAL A 337 -23.01 -4.90 -0.63
N VAL A 338 -23.47 -5.29 0.56
CA VAL A 338 -23.19 -4.56 1.81
C VAL A 338 -21.83 -5.01 2.35
N LEU A 339 -20.82 -4.15 2.21
CA LEU A 339 -19.50 -4.39 2.78
C LEU A 339 -19.52 -4.17 4.30
N GLN A 340 -19.01 -5.13 5.06
CA GLN A 340 -18.77 -4.99 6.50
C GLN A 340 -17.68 -3.96 6.78
N SER A 341 -17.84 -3.21 7.88
CA SER A 341 -16.86 -2.23 8.34
C SER A 341 -15.65 -2.90 8.99
N CYS A 342 -14.47 -2.27 8.85
CA CYS A 342 -13.22 -2.68 9.48
C CYS A 342 -12.74 -1.55 10.40
N GLN A 343 -12.54 -1.83 11.68
CA GLN A 343 -11.89 -0.88 12.59
C GLN A 343 -10.46 -0.60 12.12
N ASP A 344 -9.99 0.64 12.29
CA ASP A 344 -8.69 1.13 11.82
C ASP A 344 -8.35 0.78 10.36
N SER A 345 -9.36 0.82 9.47
CA SER A 345 -9.22 0.47 8.04
C SER A 345 -8.01 1.09 7.34
N HIS A 346 -7.64 2.32 7.72
CA HIS A 346 -6.48 3.08 7.25
C HIS A 346 -5.10 2.46 7.59
N LEU A 347 -4.98 1.65 8.65
CA LEU A 347 -3.70 1.05 9.05
C LEU A 347 -3.24 -0.04 8.07
N CYS A 348 -1.93 -0.08 7.81
CA CYS A 348 -1.29 -1.09 6.98
C CYS A 348 -1.39 -2.50 7.59
N CYS A 349 -1.63 -3.52 6.76
CA CYS A 349 -1.68 -4.93 7.16
C CYS A 349 -0.32 -5.57 7.50
N GLY A 350 0.79 -4.83 7.44
CA GLY A 350 2.13 -5.35 7.72
C GLY A 350 2.88 -5.96 6.53
N SER A 351 2.24 -6.07 5.35
CA SER A 351 2.85 -6.72 4.18
C SER A 351 4.03 -5.91 3.60
N ALA A 352 3.74 -4.74 3.02
CA ALA A 352 4.70 -3.83 2.39
C ALA A 352 5.79 -4.52 1.53
N GLY A 353 5.38 -5.54 0.76
CA GLY A 353 6.26 -6.30 -0.13
C GLY A 353 7.37 -7.02 0.63
N THR A 354 8.63 -6.65 0.37
CA THR A 354 9.82 -7.25 1.00
C THR A 354 9.97 -6.91 2.49
N TYR A 355 9.21 -5.94 3.01
CA TYR A 355 9.12 -5.66 4.45
C TYR A 355 8.68 -6.90 5.24
N SER A 356 7.66 -7.63 4.77
CA SER A 356 7.17 -8.87 5.40
C SER A 356 8.25 -9.94 5.60
N ILE A 357 9.30 -9.92 4.76
CA ILE A 357 10.44 -10.84 4.80
C ILE A 357 11.54 -10.30 5.71
N LEU A 358 11.88 -9.00 5.59
CA LEU A 358 13.00 -8.36 6.30
C LEU A 358 12.67 -7.94 7.74
N GLN A 359 11.40 -7.73 8.07
CA GLN A 359 10.90 -7.26 9.37
C GLN A 359 9.79 -8.19 9.90
N SER A 360 9.97 -9.51 9.70
CA SER A 360 8.89 -10.50 9.79
C SER A 360 8.13 -10.56 11.13
N ASP A 361 8.74 -10.17 12.25
CA ASP A 361 8.07 -10.13 13.56
C ASP A 361 7.12 -8.93 13.69
N LEU A 362 7.52 -7.77 13.18
CA LEU A 362 6.66 -6.58 13.09
C LEU A 362 5.54 -6.82 12.09
N ALA A 363 5.86 -7.41 10.93
CA ALA A 363 4.90 -7.74 9.89
C ALA A 363 3.81 -8.72 10.36
N ARG A 364 4.17 -9.75 11.15
CA ARG A 364 3.21 -10.67 11.77
C ARG A 364 2.32 -9.96 12.80
N ARG A 365 2.89 -9.21 13.74
CA ARG A 365 2.09 -8.44 14.73
C ARG A 365 1.11 -7.46 14.05
N LEU A 366 1.53 -6.78 12.98
CA LEU A 366 0.65 -5.92 12.18
C LEU A 366 -0.44 -6.67 11.42
N ARG A 367 -0.12 -7.84 10.87
CA ARG A 367 -1.09 -8.74 10.23
C ARG A 367 -2.16 -9.18 11.22
N ASP A 368 -1.74 -9.62 12.40
CA ASP A 368 -2.61 -10.24 13.39
C ASP A 368 -3.56 -9.20 14.00
N ASN A 369 -3.08 -7.98 14.27
CA ASN A 369 -3.93 -6.84 14.63
C ASN A 369 -4.95 -6.51 13.51
N LYS A 370 -4.50 -6.44 12.24
CA LYS A 370 -5.39 -6.14 11.11
C LYS A 370 -6.43 -7.26 10.87
N LEU A 371 -6.05 -8.52 11.06
CA LEU A 371 -6.97 -9.66 11.00
C LEU A 371 -7.99 -9.62 12.12
N SER A 372 -7.61 -9.26 13.34
CA SER A 372 -8.56 -9.07 14.46
C SER A 372 -9.67 -8.08 14.06
N ASN A 373 -9.30 -6.92 13.49
CA ASN A 373 -10.26 -5.90 13.08
C ASN A 373 -11.10 -6.28 11.84
N LEU A 374 -10.57 -7.11 10.94
CA LEU A 374 -11.29 -7.61 9.75
C LEU A 374 -12.23 -8.78 10.09
N LEU A 375 -11.87 -9.63 11.05
CA LEU A 375 -12.62 -10.82 11.42
C LEU A 375 -13.68 -10.56 12.51
N ALA A 376 -13.67 -9.39 13.14
CA ALA A 376 -14.59 -9.01 14.23
C ALA A 376 -16.08 -9.14 13.84
N ALA A 377 -16.42 -8.96 12.57
CA ALA A 377 -17.77 -9.06 12.03
C ALA A 377 -18.10 -10.45 11.43
N ASN A 378 -17.21 -11.45 11.59
CA ASN A 378 -17.28 -12.80 11.02
C ASN A 378 -17.65 -12.84 9.52
N PRO A 379 -16.91 -12.16 8.63
CA PRO A 379 -17.12 -12.22 7.18
C PRO A 379 -16.91 -13.63 6.65
N ASP A 380 -17.59 -13.99 5.56
CA ASP A 380 -17.33 -15.22 4.82
C ASP A 380 -16.00 -15.13 4.06
N ARG A 381 -15.70 -13.96 3.46
CA ARG A 381 -14.41 -13.67 2.81
C ARG A 381 -13.90 -12.25 3.06
N ILE A 382 -12.58 -12.11 3.06
CA ILE A 382 -11.86 -10.83 3.08
C ILE A 382 -11.51 -10.45 1.63
N VAL A 383 -11.72 -9.20 1.24
CA VAL A 383 -11.48 -8.71 -0.12
C VAL A 383 -10.44 -7.59 -0.13
N SER A 384 -9.57 -7.55 -1.15
CA SER A 384 -8.43 -6.61 -1.24
C SER A 384 -8.05 -6.26 -2.69
N ALA A 385 -7.44 -5.10 -2.92
CA ALA A 385 -6.87 -4.64 -4.21
C ALA A 385 -5.32 -4.70 -4.25
N ASN A 386 -4.71 -5.68 -3.57
CA ASN A 386 -3.27 -5.90 -3.62
C ASN A 386 -2.93 -7.36 -3.27
N MET A 387 -2.33 -8.09 -4.21
CA MET A 387 -1.95 -9.50 -4.02
C MET A 387 -0.94 -9.73 -2.88
N ALA A 388 -0.06 -8.75 -2.60
CA ALA A 388 0.87 -8.83 -1.47
C ALA A 388 0.15 -8.66 -0.12
N CYS A 389 -0.99 -7.96 -0.09
CA CYS A 389 -1.84 -7.86 1.10
C CYS A 389 -2.69 -9.13 1.28
N GLN A 390 -3.18 -9.73 0.19
CA GLN A 390 -3.96 -10.98 0.23
C GLN A 390 -3.15 -12.14 0.79
N LEU A 391 -2.00 -12.47 0.18
CA LEU A 391 -1.15 -13.56 0.63
C LEU A 391 -0.67 -13.37 2.07
N HIS A 392 -0.38 -12.13 2.47
CA HIS A 392 0.03 -11.80 3.83
C HIS A 392 -1.11 -12.03 4.83
N LEU A 393 -2.32 -11.54 4.57
CA LEU A 393 -3.48 -11.76 5.45
C LEU A 393 -3.91 -13.24 5.47
N ALA A 394 -3.97 -13.91 4.32
CA ALA A 394 -4.30 -15.33 4.21
C ALA A 394 -3.36 -16.23 5.04
N SER A 395 -2.09 -15.83 5.21
CA SER A 395 -1.14 -16.57 6.05
C SER A 395 -1.48 -16.58 7.56
N GLY A 396 -2.53 -15.86 7.99
CA GLY A 396 -2.97 -15.75 9.38
C GLY A 396 -4.45 -16.09 9.64
N THR A 397 -5.22 -16.52 8.64
CA THR A 397 -6.65 -16.87 8.81
C THR A 397 -7.07 -18.06 7.95
N SER A 398 -8.14 -18.76 8.34
CA SER A 398 -8.79 -19.78 7.53
C SER A 398 -9.87 -19.23 6.59
N LYS A 399 -10.32 -17.98 6.80
CA LYS A 399 -11.28 -17.30 5.90
C LYS A 399 -10.58 -16.95 4.57
N PRO A 400 -11.20 -17.18 3.39
CA PRO A 400 -10.64 -16.78 2.10
C PRO A 400 -10.26 -15.30 2.04
N VAL A 401 -9.12 -14.99 1.42
CA VAL A 401 -8.67 -13.62 1.15
C VAL A 401 -8.39 -13.47 -0.34
N VAL A 402 -9.24 -12.72 -1.06
CA VAL A 402 -9.30 -12.74 -2.55
C VAL A 402 -9.21 -11.34 -3.16
N HIS A 403 -9.05 -11.24 -4.48
CA HIS A 403 -9.11 -9.95 -5.18
C HIS A 403 -10.56 -9.51 -5.44
N TRP A 404 -10.82 -8.22 -5.28
CA TRP A 404 -12.15 -7.66 -5.50
C TRP A 404 -12.66 -7.90 -6.92
N ILE A 405 -11.75 -7.89 -7.91
CA ILE A 405 -12.07 -8.20 -9.30
C ILE A 405 -12.53 -9.64 -9.52
N GLU A 406 -12.07 -10.59 -8.71
CA GLU A 406 -12.50 -12.00 -8.80
C GLU A 406 -13.91 -12.19 -8.22
N VAL A 407 -14.25 -11.41 -7.18
CA VAL A 407 -15.62 -11.36 -6.63
C VAL A 407 -16.57 -10.68 -7.62
N LEU A 408 -16.13 -9.61 -8.28
CA LEU A 408 -16.90 -8.95 -9.35
C LEU A 408 -17.09 -9.92 -10.54
N ASP A 409 -16.04 -10.56 -11.04
CA ASP A 409 -16.11 -11.57 -12.10
C ASP A 409 -17.07 -12.72 -11.74
N GLN A 410 -17.02 -13.24 -10.51
CA GLN A 410 -17.98 -14.24 -10.00
C GLN A 410 -19.43 -13.71 -10.05
N ALA A 411 -19.68 -12.46 -9.66
CA ALA A 411 -21.00 -11.85 -9.79
C ALA A 411 -21.45 -11.73 -11.26
N LEU A 412 -20.57 -11.28 -12.17
CA LEU A 412 -20.86 -11.11 -13.61
C LEU A 412 -20.97 -12.44 -14.40
N GLN A 413 -20.58 -13.57 -13.81
CA GLN A 413 -20.78 -14.91 -14.38
C GLN A 413 -22.13 -15.54 -13.98
N THR A 414 -22.80 -15.01 -12.95
CA THR A 414 -24.13 -15.45 -12.56
C THR A 414 -25.12 -15.11 -13.68
N LYS A 415 -25.91 -16.08 -14.17
CA LYS A 415 -26.67 -16.00 -15.44
C LYS A 415 -27.74 -14.89 -15.52
N ASN A 416 -27.98 -14.13 -14.47
CA ASN A 416 -28.99 -13.06 -14.40
C ASN A 416 -28.37 -11.67 -14.59
N LEU A 417 -27.51 -11.52 -15.60
CA LEU A 417 -26.84 -10.26 -15.94
C LEU A 417 -27.33 -9.72 -17.28
N THR A 418 -28.17 -8.68 -17.26
CA THR A 418 -28.54 -7.91 -18.46
C THR A 418 -27.78 -6.58 -18.46
N ILE A 419 -26.80 -6.46 -19.35
CA ILE A 419 -26.10 -5.20 -19.59
C ILE A 419 -26.99 -4.33 -20.49
N THR A 420 -27.94 -3.63 -19.87
CA THR A 420 -28.79 -2.67 -20.58
C THR A 420 -28.02 -1.37 -20.79
N SER A 421 -27.37 -1.23 -21.94
CA SER A 421 -26.69 0.00 -22.35
C SER A 421 -27.70 1.11 -22.71
N VAL A 422 -28.42 1.63 -21.70
CA VAL A 422 -29.13 2.90 -21.81
C VAL A 422 -28.07 3.99 -21.92
N ALA A 423 -27.81 4.45 -23.14
CA ALA A 423 -26.93 5.60 -23.36
C ALA A 423 -27.52 6.82 -22.63
N LEU A 424 -26.68 7.53 -21.89
CA LEU A 424 -27.08 8.76 -21.21
C LEU A 424 -27.09 9.92 -22.21
N GLU A 425 -28.16 10.00 -23.01
CA GLU A 425 -28.43 11.13 -23.90
C GLU A 425 -28.30 12.45 -23.13
N GLY A 426 -27.46 13.36 -23.64
CA GLY A 426 -27.31 14.71 -23.07
C GLY A 426 -26.24 14.90 -21.99
N LYS A 427 -25.36 13.92 -21.69
CA LYS A 427 -24.13 14.19 -20.91
C LYS A 427 -22.88 14.16 -21.79
N SER A 428 -22.27 15.35 -21.91
CA SER A 428 -20.90 15.53 -22.43
C SER A 428 -19.92 14.62 -21.66
N GLU A 429 -18.85 14.17 -22.34
CA GLU A 429 -17.82 13.34 -21.73
C GLU A 429 -17.28 14.01 -20.46
N MET A 430 -17.48 13.36 -19.32
CA MET A 430 -16.99 13.87 -18.04
C MET A 430 -15.48 13.62 -17.97
N MET A 431 -14.72 14.48 -18.66
CA MET A 431 -13.27 14.53 -18.54
C MET A 431 -12.91 14.59 -17.07
N LEU A 432 -12.10 13.63 -16.63
CA LEU A 432 -11.46 13.72 -15.34
C LEU A 432 -10.48 14.89 -15.41
N GLU A 433 -10.76 15.98 -14.68
CA GLU A 433 -9.68 16.86 -14.26
C GLU A 433 -8.62 15.97 -13.58
N PRO A 434 -7.34 16.05 -13.99
CA PRO A 434 -6.33 15.18 -13.44
C PRO A 434 -6.18 15.51 -11.95
N VAL A 435 -6.43 14.51 -11.09
CA VAL A 435 -6.19 14.63 -9.64
C VAL A 435 -4.69 14.57 -9.38
N ILE A 436 -4.00 15.60 -9.84
CA ILE A 436 -2.64 15.94 -9.44
C ILE A 436 -2.72 16.22 -7.93
N PRO A 437 -1.91 15.56 -7.09
CA PRO A 437 -1.88 15.88 -5.67
C PRO A 437 -1.43 17.34 -5.51
N ALA A 438 -2.32 18.20 -4.99
CA ALA A 438 -2.21 19.66 -5.01
C ALA A 438 -1.07 20.21 -4.14
N ALA A 439 0.18 20.06 -4.62
CA ALA A 439 1.41 20.52 -4.00
C ALA A 439 2.60 20.56 -4.99
N MET A 440 2.38 20.99 -6.24
CA MET A 440 3.42 21.13 -7.30
C MET A 440 3.17 22.28 -8.30
N VAL A 441 3.04 23.52 -7.80
CA VAL A 441 3.44 24.71 -8.58
C VAL A 441 4.13 25.69 -7.63
N SER A 442 5.45 25.83 -7.75
CA SER A 442 6.19 27.00 -7.25
C SER A 442 6.40 27.93 -8.43
N THR A 443 5.69 29.06 -8.46
CA THR A 443 5.92 30.11 -9.47
C THR A 443 7.19 30.88 -9.12
N ASP A 444 8.33 30.37 -9.57
CA ASP A 444 9.57 31.15 -9.57
C ASP A 444 9.48 32.22 -10.67
N ARG A 445 9.93 33.45 -10.40
CA ARG A 445 9.69 34.61 -11.29
C ARG A 445 10.81 35.65 -11.23
N SER A 446 12.01 35.18 -11.54
CA SER A 446 13.24 35.98 -11.72
C SER A 446 14.17 35.21 -12.66
N GLU A 447 14.87 35.79 -13.63
CA GLU A 447 15.00 37.19 -14.05
C GLU A 447 15.02 37.28 -15.59
N GLU A 448 14.75 38.45 -16.15
CA GLU A 448 15.50 38.93 -17.32
C GLU A 448 15.76 40.44 -17.16
N LYS A 449 16.97 40.91 -17.51
CA LYS A 449 17.45 42.27 -17.20
C LYS A 449 17.81 43.03 -18.47
N THR A 450 17.33 44.27 -18.60
CA THR A 450 17.96 45.46 -19.23
C THR A 450 16.88 46.55 -19.38
N SER A 451 17.15 47.87 -19.36
CA SER A 451 18.31 48.62 -18.86
C SER A 451 17.97 50.14 -18.78
N ALA A 452 18.59 50.84 -17.83
CA ALA A 452 18.77 52.31 -17.76
C ALA A 452 17.56 53.23 -17.41
N LEU A 453 17.94 54.31 -16.72
CA LEU A 453 17.19 55.46 -16.17
C LEU A 453 16.76 56.48 -17.26
N PRO A 454 15.94 57.53 -16.99
CA PRO A 454 15.65 58.16 -15.68
C PRO A 454 14.17 58.51 -15.36
N GLY A 455 13.94 59.02 -14.14
CA GLY A 455 12.75 59.81 -13.74
C GLY A 455 13.14 61.29 -13.51
N PRO A 456 12.49 62.08 -12.62
CA PRO A 456 11.24 61.86 -11.84
C PRO A 456 10.20 62.98 -12.05
N LEU A 457 9.06 62.96 -11.33
CA LEU A 457 8.08 64.04 -10.98
C LEU A 457 6.80 63.36 -10.42
N SER A 458 6.00 63.87 -9.47
CA SER A 458 6.17 64.97 -8.50
C SER A 458 5.26 64.78 -7.26
N LEU A 459 5.51 65.61 -6.25
CA LEU A 459 4.60 66.08 -5.18
C LEU A 459 3.17 66.43 -5.69
N THR A 460 2.08 66.49 -4.89
CA THR A 460 1.87 66.43 -3.40
C THR A 460 0.50 65.72 -3.12
N GLN A 461 -0.31 65.82 -2.03
CA GLN A 461 -0.42 66.70 -0.84
C GLN A 461 -1.11 66.01 0.38
N GLN A 462 -1.61 66.80 1.33
CA GLN A 462 -2.34 66.52 2.59
C GLN A 462 -3.79 66.02 2.34
N VAL A 463 -4.44 65.19 3.15
CA VAL A 463 -4.73 65.20 4.61
C VAL A 463 -5.74 66.27 5.04
N GLU A 464 -6.95 65.83 5.41
CA GLU A 464 -7.73 66.32 6.58
C GLU A 464 -8.92 65.37 6.88
N ASP A 465 -9.45 65.41 8.11
CA ASP A 465 -10.45 64.47 8.66
C ASP A 465 -11.91 64.94 8.48
N THR A 466 -12.89 64.00 8.46
CA THR A 466 -14.20 64.17 9.15
C THR A 466 -15.10 62.91 9.10
N GLU A 467 -15.54 62.45 10.28
CA GLU A 467 -16.88 61.86 10.49
C GLU A 467 -17.91 63.03 10.71
N PRO A 468 -19.27 62.88 10.63
CA PRO A 468 -20.01 61.70 11.12
C PRO A 468 -21.44 61.36 10.55
N ILE A 469 -21.94 60.16 10.94
CA ILE A 469 -23.33 59.87 11.44
C ILE A 469 -24.60 59.86 10.51
N GLN A 470 -25.36 58.73 10.60
CA GLN A 470 -26.84 58.51 10.58
C GLN A 470 -27.69 57.93 9.40
N HIS A 471 -28.63 57.04 9.80
CA HIS A 471 -30.00 56.68 9.31
C HIS A 471 -30.28 56.42 7.80
N SER A 472 -30.65 55.21 7.32
CA SER A 472 -31.91 54.38 7.45
C SER A 472 -33.14 54.91 6.65
N ILE A 473 -34.25 54.21 6.32
CA ILE A 473 -35.05 53.12 6.96
C ILE A 473 -35.95 52.37 5.90
N SER A 474 -36.13 51.03 5.94
CA SER A 474 -37.40 50.28 5.62
C SER A 474 -37.20 48.73 5.67
N LYS A 475 -37.99 47.78 6.22
CA LYS A 475 -39.37 47.61 6.78
C LYS A 475 -40.39 46.82 5.91
N LYS A 476 -40.71 45.58 6.35
CA LYS A 476 -42.05 44.89 6.44
C LYS A 476 -41.83 43.41 6.88
N SER A 477 -42.18 42.96 8.10
CA SER A 477 -43.52 42.60 8.66
C SER A 477 -44.02 41.18 8.26
N SER A 478 -44.59 40.31 9.12
CA SER A 478 -44.78 40.33 10.59
C SER A 478 -45.44 39.02 11.13
N SER A 479 -45.36 38.78 12.45
CA SER A 479 -46.08 37.74 13.25
C SER A 479 -45.60 36.28 13.10
N ALA A 480 -45.78 35.36 14.06
CA ALA A 480 -46.55 35.40 15.33
C ALA A 480 -45.80 34.77 16.54
N ARG A 481 -46.35 34.93 17.76
CA ARG A 481 -45.76 34.49 19.06
C ARG A 481 -46.23 33.10 19.52
N ARG A 482 -45.38 32.37 20.25
CA ARG A 482 -45.64 32.00 21.67
C ARG A 482 -44.35 31.63 22.43
N LYS A 483 -44.38 31.75 23.76
CA LYS A 483 -43.22 31.59 24.68
C LYS A 483 -43.21 30.21 25.35
N LYS A 484 -42.03 29.77 25.79
CA LYS A 484 -41.81 29.27 27.16
C LYS A 484 -40.38 29.61 27.63
N THR A 485 -40.19 29.65 28.94
CA THR A 485 -38.98 30.17 29.61
C THR A 485 -38.60 29.24 30.76
N ILE A 486 -37.30 29.00 30.96
CA ILE A 486 -36.53 28.60 32.16
C ILE A 486 -35.06 28.75 31.68
N GLN A 487 -34.16 29.60 32.17
CA GLN A 487 -33.82 30.13 33.51
C GLN A 487 -32.80 29.27 34.26
N GLU A 488 -31.62 29.86 34.54
CA GLU A 488 -30.51 29.25 35.28
C GLU A 488 -30.81 29.10 36.79
N PRO A 489 -29.95 28.38 37.52
CA PRO A 489 -29.26 29.09 38.61
C PRO A 489 -27.72 28.88 38.62
N ASN A 490 -27.04 29.68 39.45
CA ASN A 490 -25.58 29.82 39.53
C ASN A 490 -25.11 29.65 41.00
N SER A 491 -23.79 29.60 41.23
CA SER A 491 -23.03 29.87 42.49
C SER A 491 -22.39 28.71 43.32
N LYS A 492 -21.03 28.72 43.31
CA LYS A 492 -20.04 28.80 44.42
C LYS A 492 -20.17 27.99 45.74
N SER A 493 -19.21 27.06 45.94
CA SER A 493 -18.25 26.97 47.08
C SER A 493 -17.17 25.91 46.73
N ALA A 494 -15.86 25.98 47.01
CA ALA A 494 -15.09 26.37 48.21
C ALA A 494 -15.16 25.31 49.34
N MET A 495 -14.09 24.86 50.02
CA MET A 495 -12.63 25.01 49.83
C MET A 495 -11.87 23.90 50.64
N GLN A 496 -10.53 23.83 50.53
CA GLN A 496 -9.59 23.01 51.36
C GLN A 496 -9.68 21.47 51.17
N ALA A 497 -8.61 20.63 51.17
CA ALA A 497 -7.17 20.68 51.48
C ALA A 497 -6.73 20.12 52.86
N THR A 498 -6.24 18.87 52.85
CA THR A 498 -5.26 18.29 53.79
C THR A 498 -4.39 17.26 53.04
N ALA A 499 -3.18 16.96 53.52
CA ALA A 499 -2.21 16.09 52.85
C ALA A 499 -1.47 15.16 53.84
N SER A 500 -0.52 14.37 53.29
CA SER A 500 0.63 13.74 53.97
C SER A 500 0.48 12.33 54.56
N LEU A 501 1.66 11.71 54.79
CA LEU A 501 1.95 10.40 55.40
C LEU A 501 1.57 9.20 54.51
N GLU A 502 2.44 8.65 53.65
CA GLU A 502 3.81 8.10 53.80
C GLU A 502 3.94 6.71 54.45
N ASN A 503 4.59 5.82 53.71
CA ASN A 503 5.59 4.83 54.12
C ASN A 503 5.49 4.15 55.50
N LYS A 504 5.41 2.80 55.49
CA LYS A 504 6.61 1.96 55.72
C LYS A 504 6.39 0.46 55.51
N GLU A 505 7.40 -0.16 54.85
CA GLU A 505 8.03 -1.47 55.16
C GLU A 505 7.18 -2.75 55.31
N SER A 506 7.78 -3.93 55.47
CA SER A 506 8.69 -4.62 54.52
C SER A 506 8.75 -6.13 54.85
N HIS A 507 9.31 -6.93 53.94
CA HIS A 507 9.92 -8.26 54.17
C HIS A 507 9.22 -9.31 55.07
N ALA A 508 8.91 -10.45 54.44
CA ALA A 508 9.31 -11.76 54.98
C ALA A 508 9.83 -12.67 53.85
N LYS A 509 10.89 -13.43 54.10
CA LYS A 509 11.44 -14.47 53.23
C LYS A 509 11.41 -15.81 53.97
N GLY A 510 11.30 -16.89 53.20
CA GLY A 510 11.51 -18.27 53.68
C GLY A 510 10.19 -19.04 53.85
N GLY A 511 10.16 -20.37 53.67
CA GLY A 511 11.25 -21.24 53.22
C GLY A 511 11.26 -22.56 54.01
N GLY A 512 10.73 -23.63 53.42
CA GLY A 512 10.68 -24.95 54.07
C GLY A 512 10.52 -26.07 53.05
N LYS A 513 11.39 -27.08 53.13
CA LYS A 513 11.26 -28.36 52.41
C LYS A 513 10.52 -29.35 53.32
N THR A 514 9.77 -30.30 52.74
CA THR A 514 9.90 -31.74 53.08
C THR A 514 9.12 -32.62 52.09
N GLN A 515 9.32 -33.94 52.16
CA GLN A 515 8.79 -34.95 51.22
C GLN A 515 7.93 -35.99 51.96
N SER A 516 6.89 -36.52 51.31
CA SER A 516 6.38 -37.92 51.37
C SER A 516 5.01 -37.97 50.66
N LEU A 517 4.62 -38.95 49.83
CA LEU A 517 4.77 -40.43 49.77
C LEU A 517 3.61 -41.25 50.41
N SER A 518 2.49 -41.33 49.69
CA SER A 518 1.61 -42.51 49.65
C SER A 518 0.96 -42.58 48.25
N LYS A 519 1.15 -43.62 47.42
CA LYS A 519 0.68 -45.03 47.53
C LYS A 519 -0.84 -45.19 47.54
N GLY A 520 -1.42 -45.35 46.36
CA GLY A 520 -2.73 -45.97 46.12
C GLY A 520 -2.65 -46.82 44.84
N LYS A 521 -2.93 -48.13 44.94
CA LYS A 521 -2.98 -49.05 43.78
C LYS A 521 -4.44 -49.31 43.42
N ASN A 522 -4.73 -49.53 42.14
CA ASN A 522 -5.47 -50.73 41.78
C ASN A 522 -5.17 -51.24 40.37
N LYS A 523 -5.46 -52.53 40.11
CA LYS A 523 -5.25 -53.21 38.83
C LYS A 523 -6.57 -53.78 38.31
N SER A 524 -6.76 -53.79 36.99
CA SER A 524 -7.42 -54.92 36.29
C SER A 524 -7.27 -54.83 34.76
N LYS A 525 -6.56 -55.79 34.16
CA LYS A 525 -6.90 -56.33 32.83
C LYS A 525 -7.80 -57.56 33.04
N PRO A 526 -8.52 -58.02 32.01
CA PRO A 526 -8.04 -59.27 31.40
C PRO A 526 -8.01 -59.27 29.85
N SER A 527 -7.46 -60.37 29.33
CA SER A 527 -7.40 -60.87 27.95
C SER A 527 -7.35 -62.42 28.06
N PRO A 528 -7.11 -63.26 27.04
CA PRO A 528 -7.02 -63.08 25.57
C PRO A 528 -7.88 -64.13 24.79
N LYS A 529 -7.63 -64.31 23.47
CA LYS A 529 -7.86 -65.45 22.52
C LYS A 529 -7.82 -64.87 21.06
N GLN A 530 -7.75 -65.56 19.90
CA GLN A 530 -7.16 -66.81 19.35
C GLN A 530 -7.31 -66.70 17.80
N VAL A 531 -6.54 -67.33 16.88
CA VAL A 531 -5.16 -67.89 16.86
C VAL A 531 -4.77 -68.23 15.39
N THR A 532 -3.47 -68.15 15.03
CA THR A 532 -2.78 -68.69 13.80
C THR A 532 -3.34 -68.33 12.39
N GLU A 533 -2.73 -68.59 11.21
CA GLU A 533 -1.36 -68.85 10.67
C GLU A 533 -1.37 -68.36 9.18
N MET A 534 -0.29 -67.92 8.51
CA MET A 534 0.90 -68.59 7.92
C MET A 534 1.89 -67.46 7.51
N SER A 535 3.23 -67.49 7.61
CA SER A 535 4.27 -68.30 6.92
C SER A 535 4.26 -68.14 5.36
N GLU A 536 5.38 -67.96 4.63
CA GLU A 536 6.82 -67.97 4.99
C GLU A 536 7.74 -67.32 3.89
N GLN A 537 9.05 -67.19 4.18
CA GLN A 537 10.20 -67.04 3.23
C GLN A 537 10.30 -65.75 2.36
N ALA A 538 11.47 -65.26 1.91
CA ALA A 538 12.88 -65.42 2.30
C ALA A 538 13.66 -64.17 1.76
N SER A 539 14.26 -63.29 2.57
CA SER A 539 15.58 -63.35 3.23
C SER A 539 16.84 -63.29 2.32
N LEU A 540 17.58 -62.17 2.41
CA LEU A 540 19.02 -62.00 2.08
C LEU A 540 19.38 -61.98 0.56
N THR A 541 20.51 -61.45 0.07
CA THR A 541 21.78 -61.08 0.76
C THR A 541 22.49 -59.81 0.23
N LYS A 542 23.30 -59.24 1.11
CA LYS A 542 24.25 -58.11 1.03
C LYS A 542 25.19 -58.00 -0.21
N LYS A 543 25.62 -56.74 -0.44
CA LYS A 543 27.01 -56.22 -0.61
C LYS A 543 27.62 -55.94 -2.01
N ASN A 544 28.24 -54.73 -2.04
CA ASN A 544 29.55 -54.35 -2.60
C ASN A 544 29.74 -53.91 -4.06
N ARG A 545 30.35 -52.70 -4.19
CA ARG A 545 31.31 -52.24 -5.23
C ARG A 545 30.76 -52.07 -6.68
N SER A 546 31.36 -51.26 -7.55
CA SER A 546 32.19 -50.03 -7.36
C SER A 546 32.42 -49.32 -8.71
N SER A 547 32.52 -47.98 -8.68
CA SER A 547 33.36 -47.13 -9.56
C SER A 547 33.47 -47.45 -11.07
N ARG A 548 32.82 -46.63 -11.92
CA ARG A 548 33.31 -46.03 -13.20
C ARG A 548 32.14 -45.29 -13.90
N SER A 549 32.32 -44.42 -14.89
CA SER A 549 33.35 -43.40 -15.19
C SER A 549 33.11 -42.79 -16.60
N LYS A 550 32.73 -41.51 -16.67
CA LYS A 550 32.92 -40.57 -17.81
C LYS A 550 32.34 -40.93 -19.20
N LYS A 551 32.11 -39.87 -19.99
CA LYS A 551 31.58 -39.81 -21.37
C LYS A 551 30.08 -40.17 -21.48
N SER A 552 29.34 -39.60 -22.44
CA SER A 552 29.70 -38.48 -23.33
C SER A 552 29.34 -37.14 -22.71
#